data_AF-A0A834E969-F1
#
_entry.id   AF-A0A834E969-F1
#
_cell.length_a   1.000
_cell.length_b   1.000
_cell.length_c   1.000
_cell.angle_alpha   90.00
_cell.angle_beta   90.00
_cell.angle_gamma   90.00
#
_symmetry.space_group_name_H-M   'P 1'
#
loop_
_entity.id
_entity.type
_entity.pdbx_description
1 polymer ?
#
loop_
_entity_poly.entity_id
_entity_poly.type
_entity_poly.pdbx_seq_one_letter_code
_entity_poly.pdbx_strand_id
1 'polypeptide(L)'
;MDHHCPWLNNCVGHYNHRYFFSFCFFMTLGCVYCSYGSWDLFREAYAAIETYHQTPPPTFSFRERVTHKSLVYLWFLCSSVALALGALTVWHAVLISRGETSIERHINKKERRRLQAKGRVFRNHYNYGCLDNWKLFLGVDTGRHWLTRVLLPSSHLPHGNGINWDPPPWVTAQSASVMAV
;
A
#
# COMPACT_ATOMS: atom_id res chain seq x y z
N MET A 1 16.20 2.81 2.90
CA MET A 1 15.12 3.77 3.18
C MET A 1 14.16 3.74 2.01
N ASP A 2 12.85 3.88 2.22
CA ASP A 2 11.87 3.93 1.13
C ASP A 2 11.57 5.37 0.71
N HIS A 3 11.02 6.18 1.62
CA HIS A 3 10.74 7.61 1.39
C HIS A 3 10.54 8.35 2.72
N HIS A 4 10.51 9.68 2.68
CA HIS A 4 9.99 10.49 3.78
C HIS A 4 8.50 10.74 3.56
N CYS A 5 7.65 10.39 4.55
CA CYS A 5 6.20 10.54 4.45
C CYS A 5 5.74 11.73 5.32
N PRO A 6 5.35 12.87 4.70
CA PRO A 6 4.90 14.04 5.46
C PRO A 6 3.65 13.75 6.31
N TRP A 7 2.77 12.86 5.84
CA TRP A 7 1.54 12.48 6.53
C TRP A 7 1.77 11.76 7.85
N LEU A 8 2.91 11.08 7.99
CA LEU A 8 3.32 10.43 9.23
C LEU A 8 4.34 11.26 10.02
N ASN A 9 4.76 12.40 9.47
CA ASN A 9 5.89 13.19 9.97
C ASN A 9 7.10 12.29 10.30
N ASN A 10 7.36 11.30 9.45
CA ASN A 10 8.38 10.28 9.70
C ASN A 10 8.91 9.67 8.39
N CYS A 11 10.13 9.13 8.45
CA CYS A 11 10.70 8.36 7.35
C CYS A 11 10.16 6.92 7.37
N VAL A 12 9.90 6.37 6.18
CA VAL A 12 9.55 4.97 5.97
C VAL A 12 10.79 4.21 5.51
N GLY A 13 11.11 3.11 6.18
CA GLY A 13 12.32 2.32 5.97
C GLY A 13 12.25 0.97 6.67
N HIS A 14 13.41 0.32 6.86
CA HIS A 14 13.51 -1.09 7.28
C HIS A 14 12.58 -1.48 8.44
N TYR A 15 12.59 -0.71 9.52
CA TYR A 15 11.88 -1.04 10.75
C TYR A 15 10.40 -0.66 10.77
N ASN A 16 9.89 0.07 9.77
CA ASN A 16 8.49 0.50 9.73
C ASN A 16 7.78 0.36 8.38
N HIS A 17 8.46 -0.10 7.32
CA HIS A 17 7.88 -0.21 5.99
C HIS A 17 6.66 -1.14 5.97
N ARG A 18 6.70 -2.25 6.70
CA ARG A 18 5.54 -3.15 6.82
C ARG A 18 4.35 -2.49 7.50
N TYR A 19 4.58 -1.67 8.54
CA TYR A 19 3.51 -1.00 9.27
C TYR A 19 2.86 0.07 8.40
N PHE A 20 3.68 0.79 7.62
CA PHE A 20 3.20 1.72 6.61
C PHE A 20 2.30 1.02 5.59
N PHE A 21 2.75 -0.11 5.03
CA PHE A 21 1.96 -0.89 4.08
C PHE A 21 0.64 -1.39 4.71
N SER A 22 0.68 -1.98 5.90
CA SER A 22 -0.52 -2.44 6.62
C SER A 22 -1.47 -1.28 6.92
N PHE A 23 -0.96 -0.11 7.34
CA PHE A 23 -1.75 1.10 7.52
C PHE A 23 -2.49 1.46 6.23
N CYS A 24 -1.79 1.56 5.10
CA CYS A 24 -2.41 1.89 3.82
C CYS A 24 -3.48 0.85 3.43
N PHE A 25 -3.17 -0.43 3.59
CA PHE A 25 -4.07 -1.53 3.25
C PHE A 25 -5.35 -1.52 4.09
N PHE A 26 -5.23 -1.52 5.42
CA PHE A 26 -6.40 -1.56 6.31
C PHE A 26 -7.22 -0.28 6.27
N MET A 27 -6.60 0.89 6.11
CA MET A 27 -7.33 2.14 5.90
C MET A 27 -8.09 2.13 4.58
N THR A 28 -7.49 1.60 3.50
CA THR A 28 -8.18 1.43 2.21
C THR A 28 -9.40 0.50 2.38
N LEU A 29 -9.22 -0.66 3.02
CA LEU A 29 -10.34 -1.59 3.27
C LEU A 29 -11.45 -0.95 4.12
N GLY A 30 -11.09 -0.22 5.18
CA GLY A 30 -12.05 0.49 6.02
C GLY A 30 -12.83 1.55 5.23
N CYS A 31 -12.15 2.34 4.40
CA CYS A 31 -12.81 3.32 3.54
C CYS A 31 -13.70 2.66 2.48
N VAL A 32 -13.27 1.57 1.85
CA VAL A 32 -14.11 0.80 0.91
C VAL A 32 -15.34 0.24 1.61
N TYR A 33 -15.18 -0.34 2.80
CA TYR A 33 -16.29 -0.85 3.60
C TYR A 33 -17.30 0.26 3.93
N CYS A 34 -16.82 1.42 4.41
CA CYS A 34 -17.69 2.56 4.70
C CYS A 34 -18.39 3.08 3.44
N SER A 35 -17.68 3.25 2.32
CA SER A 35 -18.27 3.72 1.06
C SER A 35 -19.30 2.76 0.49
N TYR A 36 -19.03 1.46 0.54
CA TYR A 36 -19.97 0.44 0.07
C TYR A 36 -21.18 0.32 0.99
N GLY A 37 -20.96 0.20 2.31
CA GLY A 37 -22.03 0.06 3.30
C GLY A 37 -22.91 1.29 3.44
N SER A 38 -22.40 2.49 3.16
CA SER A 38 -23.18 3.73 3.19
C SER A 38 -23.79 4.13 1.84
N TRP A 39 -23.66 3.30 0.79
CA TRP A 39 -24.15 3.65 -0.55
C TRP A 39 -25.64 4.00 -0.60
N ASP A 40 -26.48 3.21 0.07
CA ASP A 40 -27.93 3.44 0.07
C ASP A 40 -28.28 4.72 0.84
N LEU A 41 -27.67 4.92 2.01
CA LEU A 41 -27.80 6.14 2.81
C LEU A 41 -27.34 7.38 2.05
N PHE A 42 -26.26 7.27 1.26
CA PHE A 42 -25.77 8.34 0.40
C PHE A 42 -26.80 8.69 -0.67
N ARG A 43 -27.37 7.70 -1.37
CA ARG A 43 -28.37 7.94 -2.42
C ARG A 43 -29.61 8.61 -1.86
N GLU A 44 -30.12 8.13 -0.73
CA GLU A 44 -31.27 8.71 -0.05
C GLU A 44 -31.00 10.15 0.41
N ALA A 45 -29.85 10.38 1.06
CA ALA A 45 -29.45 11.70 1.50
C ALA A 45 -29.26 12.68 0.33
N TYR A 46 -28.67 12.22 -0.77
CA TYR A 46 -28.44 13.03 -1.96
C TYR A 46 -29.75 13.42 -2.63
N ALA A 47 -30.67 12.46 -2.82
CA ALA A 47 -32.01 12.73 -3.34
C ALA A 47 -32.79 13.69 -2.43
N ALA A 48 -32.71 13.53 -1.11
CA ALA A 48 -33.34 14.44 -0.17
C ALA A 48 -32.77 15.87 -0.29
N ILE A 49 -31.45 16.03 -0.45
CA ILE A 49 -30.82 17.34 -0.65
C ILE A 49 -31.30 17.99 -1.96
N GLU A 50 -31.46 17.23 -3.04
CA GLU A 50 -31.97 17.75 -4.32
C GLU A 50 -33.37 18.37 -4.16
N THR A 51 -34.23 17.74 -3.35
CA THR A 51 -35.57 18.28 -3.07
C THR A 51 -35.58 19.58 -2.26
N TYR A 52 -34.48 19.97 -1.63
CA TYR A 52 -34.43 21.21 -0.83
C TYR A 52 -34.62 22.48 -1.67
N HIS A 53 -34.41 22.38 -2.98
CA HIS A 53 -34.55 23.49 -3.93
C HIS A 53 -35.92 23.52 -4.62
N GLN A 54 -36.84 22.61 -4.30
CA GLN A 54 -38.19 22.55 -4.86
C GLN A 54 -39.14 23.56 -4.18
N THR A 55 -40.21 23.96 -4.89
CA THR A 55 -41.27 24.82 -4.37
C THR A 55 -42.65 24.11 -4.40
N PRO A 56 -43.35 23.95 -3.27
CA PRO A 56 -42.87 24.19 -1.90
C PRO A 56 -41.88 23.10 -1.45
N PRO A 57 -40.85 23.44 -0.65
CA PRO A 57 -39.89 22.46 -0.17
C PRO A 57 -40.55 21.53 0.87
N PRO A 58 -40.14 20.25 0.95
CA PRO A 58 -40.61 19.36 2.01
C PRO A 58 -40.16 19.86 3.39
N THR A 59 -40.96 19.62 4.42
CA THR A 59 -40.65 20.05 5.80
C THR A 59 -39.63 19.09 6.43
N PHE A 60 -38.35 19.43 6.33
CA PHE A 60 -37.28 18.75 7.07
C PHE A 60 -36.91 19.53 8.35
N SER A 61 -36.59 18.81 9.42
CA SER A 61 -35.97 19.37 10.62
C SER A 61 -34.51 19.79 10.35
N PHE A 62 -33.97 20.64 11.22
CA PHE A 62 -32.54 21.00 11.15
C PHE A 62 -31.63 19.77 11.28
N ARG A 63 -31.99 18.82 12.16
CA ARG A 63 -31.22 17.59 12.37
C ARG A 63 -31.14 16.74 11.12
N GLU A 64 -32.27 16.52 10.43
CA GLU A 64 -32.29 15.76 9.18
C GLU A 64 -31.43 16.41 8.09
N ARG A 65 -31.50 17.75 7.95
CA ARG A 65 -30.63 18.48 7.01
C ARG A 65 -29.15 18.29 7.29
N VAL A 66 -28.75 18.32 8.56
CA VAL A 66 -27.36 18.07 8.96
C VAL A 66 -26.99 16.62 8.67
N THR A 67 -27.84 15.66 9.03
CA THR A 67 -27.60 14.23 8.78
C THR A 67 -27.40 13.94 7.29
N HIS A 68 -28.27 14.42 6.39
CA HIS A 68 -28.11 14.19 4.96
C HIS A 68 -26.80 14.79 4.42
N LYS A 69 -26.45 16.02 4.83
CA LYS A 69 -25.19 16.66 4.45
C LYS A 69 -23.97 15.89 4.97
N SER A 70 -24.02 15.41 6.21
CA SER A 70 -22.96 14.61 6.81
C SER A 70 -22.79 13.25 6.13
N LEU A 71 -23.88 12.57 5.75
CA LEU A 71 -23.83 11.31 5.00
C LEU A 71 -23.20 11.49 3.62
N VAL A 72 -23.59 12.54 2.90
CA VAL A 72 -22.97 12.90 1.62
C VAL A 72 -21.48 13.19 1.78
N TYR A 73 -21.11 14.01 2.77
CA TYR A 73 -19.71 14.32 3.05
C TYR A 73 -18.89 13.07 3.41
N LEU A 74 -19.41 12.22 4.30
CA LEU A 74 -18.75 10.97 4.70
C LEU A 74 -18.49 10.07 3.50
N TRP A 75 -19.49 9.88 2.63
CA TRP A 75 -19.34 9.01 1.46
C TRP A 75 -18.28 9.53 0.48
N PHE A 76 -18.24 10.84 0.20
CA PHE A 76 -17.20 11.43 -0.64
C PHE A 76 -15.81 11.36 -0.01
N LEU A 77 -15.70 11.61 1.29
CA LEU A 77 -14.44 11.52 2.02
C LEU A 77 -13.89 10.09 1.99
N CYS A 78 -14.71 9.09 2.35
CA CYS A 78 -14.28 7.69 2.33
C CYS A 78 -13.93 7.23 0.90
N SER A 79 -14.74 7.58 -0.10
CA SER A 79 -14.50 7.13 -1.48
C SER A 79 -13.24 7.76 -2.08
N SER A 80 -12.99 9.04 -1.82
CA SER A 80 -11.77 9.72 -2.29
C SER A 80 -10.51 9.19 -1.61
N VAL A 81 -10.56 8.96 -0.29
CA VAL A 81 -9.44 8.35 0.46
C VAL A 81 -9.20 6.92 -0.01
N ALA A 82 -10.24 6.11 -0.21
CA ALA A 82 -10.12 4.74 -0.73
C ALA A 82 -9.42 4.72 -2.10
N LEU A 83 -9.77 5.64 -3.00
CA LEU A 83 -9.14 5.74 -4.32
C LEU A 83 -7.65 6.11 -4.20
N ALA A 84 -7.34 7.20 -3.50
CA ALA A 84 -5.98 7.72 -3.40
C ALA A 84 -5.06 6.73 -2.65
N LEU A 85 -5.50 6.24 -1.50
CA LEU A 85 -4.73 5.31 -0.68
C LEU A 85 -4.70 3.90 -1.29
N GLY A 86 -5.75 3.50 -2.00
CA GLY A 86 -5.78 2.24 -2.75
C GLY A 86 -4.76 2.24 -3.89
N ALA A 87 -4.66 3.32 -4.66
CA ALA A 87 -3.62 3.46 -5.69
C ALA A 87 -2.22 3.39 -5.09
N LEU A 88 -1.99 4.04 -3.94
CA LEU A 88 -0.72 3.97 -3.21
C LEU A 88 -0.44 2.55 -2.70
N THR A 89 -1.45 1.86 -2.17
CA THR A 89 -1.33 0.47 -1.69
C THR A 89 -0.95 -0.47 -2.83
N VAL A 90 -1.61 -0.36 -3.98
CA VAL A 90 -1.29 -1.14 -5.19
C VAL A 90 0.13 -0.84 -5.66
N TRP A 91 0.53 0.43 -5.64
CA TRP A 91 1.88 0.83 -6.00
C TRP A 91 2.94 0.15 -5.13
N HIS A 92 2.81 0.24 -3.80
CA HIS A 92 3.74 -0.42 -2.88
C HIS A 92 3.68 -1.94 -3.01
N ALA A 93 2.51 -2.53 -3.25
CA ALA A 93 2.39 -3.96 -3.50
C ALA A 93 3.21 -4.41 -4.73
N VAL A 94 3.23 -3.62 -5.80
CA VAL A 94 4.06 -3.87 -7.00
C VAL A 94 5.56 -3.76 -6.68
N LEU A 95 5.96 -2.79 -5.86
CA LEU A 95 7.34 -2.62 -5.42
C LEU A 95 7.82 -3.81 -4.58
N ILE A 96 7.04 -4.19 -3.56
CA ILE A 96 7.32 -5.35 -2.70
C ILE A 96 7.42 -6.62 -3.55
N SER A 97 6.50 -6.83 -4.48
CA SER A 97 6.52 -7.98 -5.39
C SER A 97 7.78 -8.07 -6.25
N ARG A 98 8.49 -6.95 -6.46
CA ARG A 98 9.74 -6.87 -7.23
C ARG A 98 11.00 -6.85 -6.36
N GLY A 99 10.84 -6.83 -5.03
CA GLY A 99 11.96 -6.68 -4.09
C GLY A 99 12.67 -5.34 -4.26
N GLU A 100 11.91 -4.25 -4.44
CA GLU A 100 12.45 -2.90 -4.63
C GLU A 100 11.79 -1.93 -3.65
N THR A 101 12.56 -0.98 -3.11
CA THR A 101 12.05 0.25 -2.50
C THR A 101 11.68 1.29 -3.57
N SER A 102 10.98 2.35 -3.16
CA SER A 102 10.65 3.50 -4.02
C SER A 102 11.90 4.16 -4.62
N ILE A 103 13.00 4.25 -3.86
CA ILE A 103 14.28 4.78 -4.33
C ILE A 103 14.94 3.78 -5.30
N GLU A 104 15.01 2.51 -4.93
CA GLU A 104 15.59 1.46 -5.77
C GLU A 104 14.90 1.35 -7.11
N ARG A 105 13.57 1.51 -7.19
CA ARG A 105 12.86 1.55 -8.47
C ARG A 105 13.43 2.59 -9.43
N HIS A 106 13.79 3.77 -8.94
CA HIS A 106 14.36 4.83 -9.79
C HIS A 106 15.78 4.47 -10.25
N ILE A 107 16.58 3.90 -9.35
CA ILE A 107 17.94 3.42 -9.66
C ILE A 107 17.89 2.27 -10.67
N ASN A 108 17.09 1.25 -10.39
CA ASN A 108 16.89 0.07 -11.24
C ASN A 108 16.35 0.45 -12.61
N LYS A 109 15.46 1.47 -12.70
CA LYS A 109 15.00 2.01 -13.98
C LYS A 109 16.13 2.64 -14.78
N LYS A 110 17.03 3.40 -14.12
CA LYS A 110 18.20 4.01 -14.76
C LYS A 110 19.22 2.95 -15.21
N GLU A 111 19.55 1.99 -14.34
CA GLU A 111 20.48 0.92 -14.66
C GLU A 111 19.94 -0.02 -15.74
N ARG A 112 18.64 -0.30 -15.76
CA ARG A 112 17.99 -1.05 -16.84
C ARG A 112 18.20 -0.39 -18.20
N ARG A 113 18.00 0.94 -18.29
CA ARG A 113 18.25 1.69 -19.53
C ARG A 113 19.72 1.65 -19.93
N ARG A 114 20.64 1.82 -18.98
CA ARG A 114 22.09 1.79 -19.20
C ARG A 114 22.58 0.43 -19.70
N LEU A 115 22.10 -0.66 -19.11
CA LEU A 115 22.48 -2.02 -19.50
C LEU A 115 21.85 -2.42 -20.83
N GLN A 116 20.60 -2.02 -21.08
CA GLN A 116 19.94 -2.25 -22.36
C GLN A 116 20.69 -1.58 -23.52
N ALA A 117 21.20 -0.36 -23.32
CA ALA A 117 22.05 0.33 -24.31
C ALA A 117 23.38 -0.41 -24.60
N LYS A 118 23.80 -1.31 -23.69
CA LYS A 118 24.99 -2.17 -23.84
C LYS A 118 24.64 -3.61 -24.28
N GLY A 119 23.39 -3.88 -24.65
CA GLY A 119 22.92 -5.22 -25.00
C GLY A 119 22.87 -6.19 -23.81
N ARG A 120 22.88 -5.69 -22.57
CA ARG A 120 22.83 -6.50 -21.34
C ARG A 120 21.46 -6.41 -20.66
N VAL A 121 21.06 -7.48 -19.98
CA VAL A 121 19.80 -7.54 -19.22
C VAL A 121 20.07 -7.16 -17.76
N PHE A 122 19.31 -6.19 -17.24
CA PHE A 122 19.32 -5.86 -15.82
C PHE A 122 18.54 -6.91 -15.02
N ARG A 123 19.14 -7.41 -13.94
CA ARG A 123 18.47 -8.23 -12.93
C ARG A 123 18.59 -7.54 -11.58
N ASN A 124 17.47 -7.43 -10.86
CA ASN A 124 17.47 -6.92 -9.49
C ASN A 124 18.10 -7.96 -8.56
N HIS A 125 19.19 -7.59 -7.89
CA HIS A 125 19.89 -8.47 -6.94
C HIS A 125 19.08 -8.76 -5.68
N TYR A 126 18.02 -8.00 -5.38
CA TYR A 126 17.21 -8.17 -4.18
C TYR A 126 15.82 -8.77 -4.47
N ASN A 127 15.62 -9.30 -5.68
CA ASN A 127 14.37 -9.97 -6.04
C ASN A 127 14.48 -11.49 -5.85
N TYR A 128 13.84 -12.01 -4.81
CA TYR A 128 13.77 -13.44 -4.47
C TYR A 128 12.62 -14.16 -5.20
N GLY A 129 11.77 -13.41 -5.90
CA GLY A 129 10.51 -13.88 -6.46
C GLY A 129 9.31 -13.34 -5.69
N CYS A 130 8.16 -13.18 -6.35
CA CYS A 130 7.02 -12.46 -5.80
C CYS A 130 6.62 -12.96 -4.39
N LEU A 131 6.37 -14.26 -4.24
CA LEU A 131 5.94 -14.84 -2.95
C LEU A 131 7.00 -14.70 -1.86
N ASP A 132 8.27 -14.93 -2.18
CA ASP A 132 9.34 -14.90 -1.18
C ASP A 132 9.70 -13.47 -0.78
N ASN A 133 9.57 -12.50 -1.70
CA ASN A 133 9.64 -11.08 -1.34
C ASN A 133 8.55 -10.69 -0.33
N TRP A 134 7.31 -11.18 -0.53
CA TRP A 134 6.21 -10.92 0.41
C TRP A 134 6.42 -11.59 1.77
N LYS A 135 6.88 -12.84 1.79
CA LYS A 135 7.24 -13.52 3.04
C LYS A 135 8.33 -12.77 3.80
N LEU A 136 9.38 -12.34 3.10
CA LEU A 136 10.48 -11.57 3.70
C LEU A 136 9.99 -10.22 4.23
N PHE A 137 9.16 -9.51 3.45
CA PHE A 137 8.61 -8.20 3.82
C PHE A 137 7.69 -8.27 5.04
N LEU A 138 6.80 -9.26 5.08
CA LEU A 138 5.84 -9.45 6.17
C LEU A 138 6.42 -10.25 7.35
N GLY A 139 7.63 -10.80 7.19
CA GLY A 139 8.25 -11.68 8.18
C GLY A 139 7.47 -12.98 8.40
N VAL A 140 7.04 -13.66 7.33
CA VAL A 140 6.20 -14.86 7.41
C VAL A 140 7.00 -16.10 7.03
N ASP A 141 7.54 -16.79 8.03
CA ASP A 141 8.27 -18.05 7.85
C ASP A 141 7.36 -19.30 7.84
N THR A 142 6.23 -19.25 8.56
CA THR A 142 5.32 -20.39 8.75
C THR A 142 3.87 -20.00 8.46
N GLY A 143 3.02 -20.99 8.14
CA GLY A 143 1.60 -20.74 7.87
C GLY A 143 0.85 -20.04 9.01
N ARG A 144 1.21 -20.30 10.27
CA ARG A 144 0.59 -19.68 11.46
C ARG A 144 0.92 -18.19 11.59
N HIS A 145 2.03 -17.74 11.01
CA HIS A 145 2.46 -16.34 11.07
C HIS A 145 1.57 -15.42 10.23
N TRP A 146 0.82 -15.92 9.24
CA TRP A 146 -0.14 -15.09 8.50
C TRP A 146 -1.17 -14.43 9.41
N LEU A 147 -1.71 -15.17 10.39
CA LEU A 147 -2.69 -14.62 11.32
C LEU A 147 -2.04 -13.63 12.30
N THR A 148 -0.93 -14.04 12.92
CA THR A 148 -0.34 -13.28 14.04
C THR A 148 0.57 -12.13 13.60
N ARG A 149 1.08 -12.14 12.36
CA ARG A 149 2.03 -11.14 11.85
C ARG A 149 1.46 -10.24 10.76
N VAL A 150 0.42 -10.69 10.04
CA VAL A 150 -0.18 -9.93 8.92
C VAL A 150 -1.55 -9.39 9.29
N LEU A 151 -2.45 -10.22 9.82
CA LEU A 151 -3.80 -9.79 10.19
C LEU A 151 -3.80 -8.97 11.48
N LEU A 152 -3.07 -9.43 12.50
CA LEU A 152 -3.00 -8.77 13.80
C LEU A 152 -1.77 -7.85 13.90
N PRO A 153 -1.85 -6.75 14.67
CA PRO A 153 -0.70 -5.91 14.95
C PRO A 153 0.39 -6.72 15.64
N SER A 154 1.59 -6.72 15.04
CA SER A 154 2.71 -7.54 15.50
C SER A 154 3.97 -6.72 15.64
N SER A 155 4.66 -6.88 16.77
CA SER A 155 5.91 -6.17 17.10
C SER A 155 7.18 -6.91 16.68
N HIS A 156 7.08 -8.03 15.95
CA HIS A 156 8.25 -8.83 15.56
C HIS A 156 9.29 -7.99 14.77
N LEU A 157 10.57 -8.32 14.76
CA LEU A 157 11.51 -7.52 13.96
C LEU A 157 11.48 -7.94 12.48
N PRO A 158 11.76 -7.02 11.54
CA PRO A 158 12.01 -7.41 10.15
C PRO A 158 13.25 -8.31 10.06
N HIS A 159 13.37 -9.09 8.99
CA HIS A 159 14.58 -9.90 8.77
C HIS A 159 15.80 -8.99 8.52
N GLY A 160 16.94 -9.36 9.10
CA GLY A 160 18.20 -8.63 8.95
C GLY A 160 18.24 -7.30 9.69
N ASN A 161 19.38 -6.62 9.60
CA ASN A 161 19.68 -5.38 10.34
C ASN A 161 19.40 -4.09 9.55
N GLY A 162 19.00 -4.22 8.27
CA GLY A 162 18.77 -3.08 7.36
C GLY A 162 20.04 -2.45 6.79
N ILE A 163 21.22 -3.02 7.10
CA ILE A 163 22.53 -2.59 6.59
C ILE A 163 23.02 -3.60 5.55
N ASN A 164 22.97 -4.88 5.90
CA ASN A 164 23.38 -5.99 5.04
C ASN A 164 22.14 -6.78 4.57
N TRP A 165 22.18 -7.21 3.32
CA TRP A 165 21.10 -7.94 2.66
C TRP A 165 21.68 -9.13 1.91
N ASP A 166 21.28 -10.34 2.29
CA ASP A 166 21.81 -11.58 1.73
C ASP A 166 21.20 -11.86 0.36
N PRO A 167 21.96 -11.84 -0.74
CA PRO A 167 21.39 -11.97 -2.07
C PRO A 167 20.72 -13.35 -2.28
N PRO A 168 19.74 -13.44 -3.20
CA PRO A 168 19.06 -14.69 -3.49
C PRO A 168 20.03 -15.78 -3.99
N PRO A 169 19.71 -17.07 -3.79
CA PRO A 169 20.63 -18.18 -4.09
C PRO A 169 21.14 -18.23 -5.54
N TRP A 170 20.38 -17.71 -6.49
CA TRP A 170 20.80 -17.68 -7.89
C TRP A 170 21.89 -16.63 -8.18
N VAL A 171 22.00 -15.57 -7.36
CA VAL A 171 23.07 -14.57 -7.46
C VAL A 171 24.37 -15.15 -6.92
N THR A 172 24.33 -15.84 -5.77
CA THR A 172 25.51 -16.44 -5.15
C THR A 172 26.10 -17.56 -6.00
N ALA A 173 25.25 -18.40 -6.60
CA ALA A 173 25.68 -19.43 -7.55
C ALA A 173 26.40 -18.85 -8.77
N GLN A 174 25.96 -17.69 -9.26
CA GLN A 174 26.57 -17.03 -10.42
C GLN A 174 27.94 -16.42 -10.09
N SER A 175 28.10 -15.79 -8.92
CA SER A 175 29.39 -15.26 -8.46
C SER A 175 30.41 -16.36 -8.17
N ALA A 176 29.98 -17.48 -7.58
CA ALA A 176 30.85 -18.64 -7.35
C ALA A 176 31.35 -19.25 -8.66
N SER A 177 30.50 -19.33 -9.69
CA SER A 177 30.90 -19.80 -11.03
C SER A 177 31.87 -18.87 -11.75
N VAL A 178 31.82 -17.56 -11.50
CA VAL A 178 32.75 -16.57 -12.10
C VAL A 178 34.10 -16.55 -11.39
N MET A 179 34.13 -16.85 -10.10
CA MET A 179 35.37 -16.92 -9.29
C MET A 179 36.11 -18.26 -9.40
N ALA A 180 35.47 -19.28 -9.99
CA ALA A 180 36.03 -20.63 -10.18
C ALA A 180 36.75 -20.81 -11.54
N VAL A 181 37.04 -19.72 -12.25
CA VAL A 181 37.80 -19.67 -13.52
C VAL A 181 39.05 -18.85 -13.31
#